data_AF-A0A4Y2DES8-F1
#
_entry.id   AF-A0A4Y2DES8-F1
#
_cell.length_a   1.000
_cell.length_b   1.000
_cell.length_c   1.000
_cell.angle_alpha   90.00
_cell.angle_beta   90.00
_cell.angle_gamma   90.00
#
_symmetry.space_group_name_H-M   'P 1'
#
loop_
_entity.id
_entity.type
_entity.pdbx_description
1 polymer ?
#
loop_
_entity_poly.entity_id
_entity_poly.type
_entity_poly.pdbx_seq_one_letter_code
_entity_poly.pdbx_strand_id
1 'polypeptide(L)'
;MEIEVIEPQRAPLHFPIDLDGAPTEVAEVVQAIKKVAERVLYHWDDFPIVLPPPLTVITTESDGNKKSKPLVVRDLFVAPTFEELNIVSLDAKGDPQPLTKKQLQNVKENGTFEVESMNFPEQVHKWQLSQLLQKGVHNIHDTLLQDIALSVHLIVVTARNRLISDFFSVSQSVRAFIHGLAILLDAFIGVPSLSAKNLEIRIQEERSKYLVAELTVRPNFEDDIDNLCQFVKHQIRKQTVEKYLFENEKAPPLPYLFQTPKGHEIDLRLFNKEIIRKALPVIASILEKESRGWFLPFREKVIADLKNKKISEEELERLANILILDEYLRRVFAAILSNPQIQELGPGIGSLLVEQAQAVILMHRAVENMHRRLKETLAQLKRCLEDLYPVLSRVKPWVQEKLKIAEEDFILDHRWDAHEEALALCRQSHLEQTSYFLQRDLSFMREVCTLFVPSYVEDY
;
A
#
# COMPACT_ATOMS: atom_id res chain seq x y z
N MET A 1 12.73 65.04 35.62
CA MET A 1 11.85 65.57 36.67
C MET A 1 11.88 64.57 37.81
N GLU A 2 12.49 64.92 38.93
CA GLU A 2 12.40 64.12 40.16
C GLU A 2 10.94 64.13 40.62
N ILE A 3 10.35 62.94 40.74
CA ILE A 3 8.94 62.79 41.13
C ILE A 3 8.93 62.85 42.66
N GLU A 4 8.44 63.95 43.25
CA GLU A 4 8.20 64.03 44.69
C GLU A 4 7.25 62.89 45.10
N VAL A 5 7.73 61.97 45.92
CA VAL A 5 6.95 60.84 46.43
C VAL A 5 6.03 61.36 47.53
N ILE A 6 4.79 61.65 47.18
CA ILE A 6 3.74 61.98 48.14
C ILE A 6 3.29 60.65 48.79
N GLU A 7 3.46 60.50 50.10
CA GLU A 7 3.01 59.31 50.81
C GLU A 7 1.49 59.35 51.07
N PRO A 8 0.78 58.20 50.98
CA PRO A 8 -0.67 58.17 51.11
C PRO A 8 -1.14 58.46 52.54
N GLN A 9 -2.16 59.30 52.70
CA GLN A 9 -2.69 59.73 53.99
C GLN A 9 -3.93 58.92 54.40
N ARG A 10 -3.98 58.45 55.64
CA ARG A 10 -5.09 57.67 56.20
C ARG A 10 -5.98 58.54 57.09
N ALA A 11 -7.29 58.45 56.90
CA ALA A 11 -8.30 59.06 57.77
C ALA A 11 -9.13 57.98 58.50
N PRO A 12 -9.48 58.19 59.78
CA PRO A 12 -10.28 57.23 60.54
C PRO A 12 -11.74 57.18 60.05
N LEU A 13 -12.33 55.99 60.03
CA LEU A 13 -13.74 55.79 59.70
C LEU A 13 -14.62 56.05 60.91
N HIS A 14 -15.70 56.80 60.74
CA HIS A 14 -16.73 57.00 61.78
C HIS A 14 -18.02 56.25 61.40
N PHE A 15 -18.50 55.41 62.30
CA PHE A 15 -19.72 54.62 62.10
C PHE A 15 -20.89 55.22 62.89
N PRO A 16 -21.88 55.86 62.23
CA PRO A 16 -23.11 56.25 62.91
C PRO A 16 -23.94 54.99 63.21
N ILE A 17 -24.05 54.62 64.48
CA ILE A 17 -24.87 53.48 64.94
C ILE A 17 -25.92 54.06 65.87
N ASP A 18 -27.19 53.82 65.55
CA ASP A 18 -28.33 54.21 66.37
C ASP A 18 -28.75 52.99 67.21
N LEU A 19 -28.83 53.14 68.53
CA LEU A 19 -29.04 52.03 69.49
C LEU A 19 -30.37 52.15 70.25
N ASP A 20 -31.29 52.95 69.73
CA ASP A 20 -32.61 53.16 70.32
C ASP A 20 -33.42 51.85 70.35
N GLY A 21 -33.75 51.39 71.56
CA GLY A 21 -34.53 50.18 71.82
C GLY A 21 -33.73 48.90 72.08
N ALA A 22 -32.39 48.95 72.09
CA ALA A 22 -31.55 47.79 72.39
C ALA A 22 -31.36 47.57 73.92
N PRO A 23 -31.36 46.31 74.41
CA PRO A 23 -31.02 46.00 75.80
C PRO A 23 -29.61 46.48 76.18
N THR A 24 -29.43 46.94 77.42
CA THR A 24 -28.20 47.61 77.91
C THR A 24 -26.93 46.80 77.67
N GLU A 25 -26.97 45.48 77.87
CA GLU A 25 -25.83 44.58 77.64
C GLU A 25 -25.38 44.54 76.17
N VAL A 26 -26.32 44.62 75.23
CA VAL A 26 -26.03 44.60 73.78
C VAL A 26 -25.50 45.96 73.34
N ALA A 27 -26.06 47.05 73.87
CA ALA A 27 -25.58 48.40 73.60
C ALA A 27 -24.11 48.58 74.00
N GLU A 28 -23.70 48.05 75.16
CA GLU A 28 -22.32 48.09 75.63
C GLU A 28 -21.37 47.30 74.72
N VAL A 29 -21.75 46.09 74.30
CA VAL A 29 -20.93 45.27 73.38
C VAL A 29 -20.79 45.95 72.02
N VAL A 30 -21.88 46.50 71.47
CA VAL A 30 -21.85 47.18 70.17
C VAL A 30 -21.02 48.46 70.23
N GLN A 31 -21.08 49.22 71.33
CA GLN A 31 -20.20 50.38 71.53
C GLN A 31 -18.72 49.98 71.68
N ALA A 32 -18.42 48.87 72.36
CA ALA A 32 -17.06 48.35 72.46
C ALA A 32 -16.51 47.93 71.09
N ILE A 33 -17.32 47.23 70.29
CA ILE A 33 -16.96 46.85 68.91
C ILE A 33 -16.77 48.09 68.04
N LYS A 34 -17.68 49.07 68.12
CA LYS A 34 -17.56 50.35 67.40
C LYS A 34 -16.23 51.03 67.72
N LYS A 35 -15.89 51.14 69.00
CA LYS A 35 -14.64 51.78 69.43
C LYS A 35 -13.39 51.08 68.91
N VAL A 36 -13.42 49.74 68.80
CA VAL A 36 -12.32 48.97 68.20
C VAL A 36 -12.30 49.15 66.68
N ALA A 37 -13.47 49.11 66.02
CA ALA A 37 -13.60 49.26 64.58
C ALA A 37 -13.11 50.63 64.10
N GLU A 38 -13.53 51.72 64.75
CA GLU A 38 -13.09 53.09 64.43
C GLU A 38 -11.60 53.33 64.74
N ARG A 39 -11.02 52.54 65.65
CA ARG A 39 -9.57 52.58 65.95
C ARG A 39 -8.73 51.85 64.90
N VAL A 40 -9.25 50.77 64.33
CA VAL A 40 -8.48 49.86 63.45
C VAL A 40 -8.74 50.14 61.97
N LEU A 41 -9.97 50.48 61.61
CA LEU A 41 -10.37 50.72 60.22
C LEU A 41 -10.13 52.18 59.84
N TYR A 42 -9.55 52.37 58.67
CA TYR A 42 -9.32 53.67 58.06
C TYR A 42 -9.72 53.61 56.58
N HIS A 43 -10.00 54.76 55.98
CA HIS A 43 -9.99 54.90 54.53
C HIS A 43 -8.81 55.80 54.12
N TRP A 44 -8.41 55.71 52.86
CA TRP A 44 -7.43 56.64 52.31
C TRP A 44 -8.15 57.96 52.03
N ASP A 45 -7.56 59.06 52.48
CA ASP A 45 -8.06 60.40 52.16
C ASP A 45 -7.49 60.81 50.80
N ASP A 46 -6.14 60.83 50.72
CA ASP A 46 -5.40 61.00 49.48
C ASP A 46 -4.49 59.79 49.23
N PHE A 47 -4.67 59.14 48.07
CA PHE A 47 -3.86 58.02 47.60
C PHE A 47 -3.28 58.34 46.21
N PRO A 48 -2.00 58.75 46.10
CA PRO A 48 -1.45 59.22 44.83
C PRO A 48 -1.12 58.04 43.91
N ILE A 49 -2.00 57.76 42.95
CA ILE A 49 -1.73 56.85 41.84
C ILE A 49 -1.18 57.67 40.67
N VAL A 50 0.13 57.60 40.44
CA VAL A 50 0.74 58.15 39.23
C VAL A 50 0.58 57.13 38.11
N LEU A 51 -0.48 57.27 37.30
CA LEU A 51 -0.64 56.47 36.10
C LEU A 51 0.38 56.93 35.03
N PRO A 52 1.05 56.01 34.33
CA PRO A 52 1.88 56.40 33.19
C PRO A 52 1.02 57.11 32.13
N PRO A 53 1.61 58.05 31.36
CA PRO A 53 0.86 58.82 30.39
C PRO A 53 0.21 57.90 29.34
N PRO A 54 -1.03 58.20 28.90
CA PRO A 54 -1.73 57.39 27.93
C PRO A 54 -0.99 57.38 26.58
N LEU A 55 -0.94 56.20 25.94
CA LEU A 55 -0.23 55.95 24.67
C LEU A 55 -0.62 56.90 23.53
N THR A 56 -1.77 57.58 23.64
CA THR A 56 -2.24 58.59 22.68
C THR A 56 -1.39 59.87 22.66
N VAL A 57 -0.52 60.08 23.66
CA VAL A 57 0.35 61.27 23.79
C VAL A 57 1.82 60.95 23.50
N ILE A 58 2.15 59.75 23.00
CA ILE A 58 3.48 59.48 22.46
C ILE A 58 3.63 60.23 21.13
N THR A 59 3.88 61.53 21.24
CA THR A 59 4.54 62.26 20.16
C THR A 59 5.96 61.71 20.14
N THR A 60 6.24 60.91 19.12
CA THR A 60 7.61 60.50 18.81
C THR A 60 8.41 61.79 18.57
N GLU A 61 9.24 62.19 19.52
CA GLU A 61 10.34 63.11 19.26
C GLU A 61 11.29 62.40 18.30
N SER A 62 11.09 62.64 17.00
CA SER A 62 11.96 62.20 15.92
C SER A 62 12.02 63.31 14.89
N ASP A 63 13.19 63.90 14.83
CA ASP A 63 13.78 64.74 13.78
C ASP A 63 13.01 64.90 12.45
N GLY A 64 12.94 66.15 12.01
CA GLY A 64 13.05 66.48 10.59
C GLY A 64 11.83 66.22 9.69
N ASN A 65 10.88 67.16 9.73
CA ASN A 65 10.14 67.64 8.55
C ASN A 65 9.02 66.77 7.92
N LYS A 66 8.27 65.98 8.68
CA LYS A 66 6.90 65.56 8.29
C LYS A 66 5.95 65.67 9.48
N LYS A 67 4.83 66.39 9.30
CA LYS A 67 3.74 66.49 10.29
C LYS A 67 3.27 65.06 10.64
N SER A 68 3.58 64.57 11.85
CA SER A 68 3.06 63.27 12.30
C SER A 68 1.58 63.42 12.64
N LYS A 69 0.76 62.53 12.09
CA LYS A 69 -0.68 62.48 12.41
C LYS A 69 -0.83 61.85 13.81
N PRO A 70 -1.76 62.32 14.65
CA PRO A 70 -2.04 61.66 15.92
C PRO A 70 -2.53 60.23 15.64
N LEU A 71 -1.96 59.25 16.35
CA LEU A 71 -2.36 57.85 16.27
C LEU A 71 -3.83 57.71 16.70
N VAL A 72 -4.72 57.47 15.73
CA VAL A 72 -6.14 57.23 16.00
C VAL A 72 -6.29 55.79 16.48
N VAL A 73 -6.80 55.60 17.71
CA VAL A 73 -6.94 54.26 18.33
C VAL A 73 -7.77 53.29 17.49
N ARG A 74 -8.67 53.79 16.64
CA ARG A 74 -9.43 52.95 15.69
C ARG A 74 -8.57 52.29 14.62
N ASP A 75 -7.45 52.91 14.22
CA ASP A 75 -6.56 52.37 13.19
C ASP A 75 -5.67 51.24 13.72
N LEU A 76 -5.52 51.11 15.05
CA LEU A 76 -4.80 49.99 15.68
C LEU A 76 -5.55 48.65 15.57
N PHE A 77 -6.86 48.69 15.35
CA PHE A 77 -7.72 47.50 15.23
C PHE A 77 -8.12 47.19 13.78
N VAL A 78 -7.66 47.98 12.81
CA VAL A 78 -7.77 47.63 11.40
C VAL A 78 -6.67 46.62 11.11
N ALA A 79 -7.05 45.34 11.00
CA ALA A 79 -6.12 44.31 10.55
C ALA A 79 -5.52 44.77 9.20
N PRO A 80 -4.19 44.81 9.03
CA PRO A 80 -3.60 45.16 7.76
C PRO A 80 -4.12 44.17 6.70
N THR A 81 -4.76 44.68 5.65
CA THR A 81 -5.13 43.85 4.50
C THR A 81 -3.85 43.41 3.82
N PHE A 82 -3.56 42.11 3.88
CA PHE A 82 -2.40 41.47 3.24
C PHE A 82 -2.58 41.37 1.71
N GLU A 83 -3.04 42.44 1.04
CA GLU A 83 -3.13 42.51 -0.42
C GLU A 83 -1.77 42.88 -1.02
N GLU A 84 -0.81 41.99 -0.83
CA GLU A 84 0.55 42.12 -1.36
C GLU A 84 0.58 42.24 -2.89
N LEU A 85 -0.40 41.64 -3.59
CA LEU A 85 -0.50 41.63 -5.05
C LEU A 85 -0.61 43.04 -5.67
N ASN A 86 -1.34 43.94 -5.01
CA ASN A 86 -1.49 45.33 -5.46
C ASN A 86 -0.20 46.14 -5.20
N ILE A 87 0.56 45.77 -4.18
CA ILE A 87 1.82 46.45 -3.83
C ILE A 87 2.94 46.01 -4.78
N VAL A 88 3.01 44.71 -5.07
CA VAL A 88 4.02 44.10 -5.95
C VAL A 88 3.81 44.46 -7.43
N SER A 89 2.64 44.97 -7.81
CA SER A 89 2.34 45.40 -9.18
C SER A 89 2.61 46.89 -9.45
N LEU A 90 2.97 47.68 -8.42
CA LEU A 90 3.17 49.12 -8.52
C LEU A 90 4.61 49.52 -8.18
N ASP A 91 5.18 50.45 -8.96
CA ASP A 91 6.47 51.08 -8.69
C ASP A 91 6.36 52.09 -7.54
N ALA A 92 7.49 52.57 -7.02
CA ALA A 92 7.58 53.54 -5.91
C ALA A 92 6.83 54.87 -6.17
N LYS A 93 6.41 55.12 -7.41
CA LYS A 93 5.61 56.29 -7.84
C LYS A 93 4.11 56.01 -7.96
N GLY A 94 3.67 54.76 -7.77
CA GLY A 94 2.27 54.33 -7.91
C GLY A 94 1.86 53.98 -9.34
N ASP A 95 2.80 53.91 -10.28
CA ASP A 95 2.59 53.46 -11.66
C ASP A 95 2.77 51.93 -11.77
N PRO A 96 2.11 51.24 -12.71
CA PRO A 96 2.30 49.80 -12.89
C PRO A 96 3.76 49.48 -13.24
N GLN A 97 4.35 48.55 -12.50
CA GLN A 97 5.75 48.17 -12.69
C GLN A 97 5.92 47.44 -14.02
N PRO A 98 6.83 47.88 -14.91
CA PRO A 98 7.08 47.19 -16.17
C PRO A 98 7.77 45.84 -15.93
N LEU A 99 7.35 44.82 -16.67
CA LEU A 99 7.92 43.48 -16.58
C LEU A 99 9.40 43.46 -16.95
N THR A 100 10.19 42.74 -16.17
CA THR A 100 11.61 42.51 -16.45
C THR A 100 11.78 41.65 -17.70
N LYS A 101 12.91 41.79 -18.42
CA LYS A 101 13.23 40.97 -19.62
C LYS A 101 13.08 39.46 -19.39
N LYS A 102 13.48 38.96 -18.21
CA LYS A 102 13.31 37.55 -17.81
C LYS A 102 11.84 37.16 -17.65
N GLN A 103 11.02 38.01 -17.03
CA GLN A 103 9.58 37.79 -16.87
C GLN A 103 8.87 37.80 -18.23
N LEU A 104 9.26 38.71 -19.13
CA LEU A 104 8.75 38.74 -20.50
C LEU A 104 9.11 37.47 -21.29
N GLN A 105 10.31 36.92 -21.09
CA GLN A 105 10.69 35.65 -21.70
C GLN A 105 9.87 34.48 -21.14
N ASN A 106 9.65 34.42 -19.82
CA ASN A 106 8.79 33.41 -19.20
C ASN A 106 7.33 33.52 -19.68
N VAL A 107 6.82 34.74 -19.86
CA VAL A 107 5.51 34.99 -20.49
C VAL A 107 5.47 34.48 -21.93
N LYS A 108 6.54 34.67 -22.71
CA LYS A 108 6.63 34.16 -24.08
C LYS A 108 6.69 32.63 -24.14
N GLU A 109 7.42 32.01 -23.24
CA GLU A 109 7.63 30.56 -23.25
C GLU A 109 6.45 29.81 -22.63
N ASN A 110 5.95 30.26 -21.47
CA ASN A 110 5.01 29.52 -20.62
C ASN A 110 3.71 30.28 -20.32
N GLY A 111 3.55 31.53 -20.77
CA GLY A 111 2.36 32.34 -20.47
C GLY A 111 2.21 32.75 -19.00
N THR A 112 3.23 32.45 -18.19
CA THR A 112 3.28 32.73 -16.75
C THR A 112 4.61 33.37 -16.38
N PHE A 113 4.62 34.23 -15.37
CA PHE A 113 5.84 34.74 -14.77
C PHE A 113 5.74 34.75 -13.24
N GLU A 114 6.90 34.80 -12.59
CA GLU A 114 7.01 34.74 -11.14
C GLU A 114 7.54 36.07 -10.61
N VAL A 115 7.03 36.46 -9.44
CA VAL A 115 7.45 37.67 -8.72
C VAL A 115 7.66 37.31 -7.25
N GLU A 116 8.78 37.72 -6.68
CA GLU A 116 9.12 37.44 -5.28
C GLU A 116 8.17 38.17 -4.32
N SER A 117 7.84 37.50 -3.22
CA SER A 117 7.07 38.10 -2.13
C SER A 117 7.95 39.08 -1.34
N MET A 118 7.42 40.28 -1.10
CA MET A 118 8.02 41.32 -0.28
C MET A 118 7.85 41.04 1.23
N ASN A 119 6.76 40.36 1.60
CA ASN A 119 6.43 40.08 3.00
C ASN A 119 6.97 38.73 3.49
N PHE A 120 7.12 37.75 2.58
CA PHE A 120 7.56 36.39 2.90
C PHE A 120 8.80 36.04 2.07
N PRO A 121 10.01 36.18 2.63
CA PRO A 121 11.22 35.76 1.93
C PRO A 121 11.12 34.26 1.58
N GLU A 122 11.58 33.88 0.37
CA GLU A 122 11.48 32.54 -0.24
C GLU A 122 10.13 32.16 -0.87
N GLN A 123 9.08 33.00 -0.76
CA GLN A 123 7.82 32.76 -1.48
C GLN A 123 7.77 33.53 -2.80
N VAL A 124 7.21 32.89 -3.84
CA VAL A 124 7.02 33.50 -5.17
C VAL A 124 5.55 33.46 -5.58
N HIS A 125 5.08 34.60 -6.07
CA HIS A 125 3.75 34.75 -6.68
C HIS A 125 3.82 34.38 -8.16
N LYS A 126 3.00 33.43 -8.60
CA LYS A 126 2.91 33.02 -10.00
C LYS A 126 1.74 33.73 -10.68
N TRP A 127 2.07 34.60 -11.62
CA TRP A 127 1.11 35.38 -12.40
C TRP A 127 0.87 34.70 -13.74
N GLN A 128 -0.39 34.42 -14.07
CA GLN A 128 -0.79 33.79 -15.32
C GLN A 128 -1.57 34.78 -16.18
N LEU A 129 -1.13 34.96 -17.41
CA LEU A 129 -1.85 35.78 -18.39
C LEU A 129 -3.09 35.03 -18.90
N SER A 130 -4.09 35.79 -19.33
CA SER A 130 -5.25 35.22 -20.01
C SER A 130 -4.79 34.44 -21.24
N GLN A 131 -5.33 33.23 -21.40
CA GLN A 131 -5.00 32.34 -22.52
C GLN A 131 -5.35 32.95 -23.89
N LEU A 132 -6.28 33.92 -23.92
CA LEU A 132 -6.65 34.66 -25.13
C LEU A 132 -5.57 35.66 -25.57
N LEU A 133 -4.78 36.18 -24.63
CA LEU A 133 -3.72 37.15 -24.90
C LEU A 133 -2.41 36.44 -25.21
N GLN A 134 -1.92 35.61 -24.29
CA GLN A 134 -0.65 34.93 -24.45
C GLN A 134 -0.57 33.65 -23.62
N LYS A 135 -0.71 32.51 -24.30
CA LYS A 135 -0.67 31.18 -23.69
C LYS A 135 0.75 30.65 -23.47
N GLY A 136 1.73 31.16 -24.21
CA GLY A 136 3.13 30.70 -24.20
C GLY A 136 3.40 29.59 -25.21
N VAL A 137 4.59 29.60 -25.82
CA VAL A 137 4.99 28.67 -26.89
C VAL A 137 4.87 27.20 -26.47
N HIS A 138 5.34 26.82 -25.28
CA HIS A 138 5.29 25.43 -24.80
C HIS A 138 3.86 24.95 -24.60
N ASN A 139 3.03 25.77 -23.94
CA ASN A 139 1.62 25.43 -23.70
C ASN A 139 0.81 25.36 -25.01
N ILE A 140 1.14 26.19 -26.00
CA ILE A 140 0.54 26.12 -27.35
C ILE A 140 0.92 24.81 -28.02
N HIS A 141 2.21 24.45 -27.98
CA HIS A 141 2.70 23.20 -28.52
C HIS A 141 2.04 21.99 -27.84
N ASP A 142 1.90 22.01 -26.52
CA ASP A 142 1.20 20.94 -25.79
C ASP A 142 -0.27 20.84 -26.12
N THR A 143 -0.96 21.98 -26.30
CA THR A 143 -2.37 22.00 -26.72
C THR A 143 -2.50 21.44 -28.12
N LEU A 144 -1.63 21.84 -29.05
CA LEU A 144 -1.60 21.33 -30.42
C LEU A 144 -1.41 19.80 -30.42
N LEU A 145 -0.43 19.28 -29.68
CA LEU A 145 -0.20 17.85 -29.57
C LEU A 145 -1.41 17.11 -28.99
N GLN A 146 -2.14 17.74 -28.06
CA GLN A 146 -3.34 17.16 -27.46
C GLN A 146 -4.54 17.16 -28.42
N ASP A 147 -4.72 18.21 -29.21
CA ASP A 147 -5.77 18.29 -30.24
C ASP A 147 -5.50 17.31 -31.40
N ILE A 148 -4.23 17.17 -31.80
CA ILE A 148 -3.82 16.14 -32.77
C ILE A 148 -4.03 14.74 -32.17
N ALA A 149 -3.67 14.52 -30.90
CA ALA A 149 -3.89 13.23 -30.25
C ALA A 149 -5.39 12.87 -30.19
N LEU A 150 -6.27 13.83 -29.92
CA LEU A 150 -7.73 13.63 -29.96
C LEU A 150 -8.20 13.27 -31.37
N SER A 151 -7.70 13.97 -32.39
CA SER A 151 -8.02 13.69 -33.79
C SER A 151 -7.57 12.28 -34.20
N VAL A 152 -6.36 11.90 -33.81
CA VAL A 152 -5.80 10.58 -34.08
C VAL A 152 -6.53 9.49 -33.29
N HIS A 153 -6.97 9.76 -32.06
CA HIS A 153 -7.79 8.83 -31.28
C HIS A 153 -9.08 8.44 -32.01
N LEU A 154 -9.76 9.41 -32.62
CA LEU A 154 -10.99 9.14 -33.39
C LEU A 154 -10.73 8.21 -34.58
N ILE A 155 -9.59 8.37 -35.25
CA ILE A 155 -9.23 7.57 -36.42
C ILE A 155 -8.71 6.19 -36.01
N VAL A 156 -7.69 6.15 -35.16
CA VAL A 156 -6.94 4.93 -34.85
C VAL A 156 -7.67 4.04 -33.85
N VAL A 157 -8.37 4.63 -32.88
CA VAL A 157 -9.07 3.87 -31.83
C VAL A 157 -10.55 3.78 -32.15
N THR A 158 -11.27 4.90 -32.28
CA THR A 158 -12.74 4.84 -32.42
C THR A 158 -13.16 4.19 -33.73
N ALA A 159 -12.56 4.57 -34.87
CA ALA A 159 -12.93 3.99 -36.15
C ALA A 159 -12.57 2.49 -36.21
N ARG A 160 -11.37 2.12 -35.74
CA ARG A 160 -10.94 0.72 -35.68
C ARG A 160 -11.81 -0.12 -34.75
N ASN A 161 -12.13 0.37 -33.55
CA ASN A 161 -12.95 -0.37 -32.59
C ASN A 161 -14.37 -0.61 -33.13
N ARG A 162 -14.95 0.34 -33.86
CA ARG A 162 -16.24 0.11 -34.55
C ARG A 162 -16.17 -1.00 -35.60
N LEU A 163 -15.01 -1.23 -36.20
CA LEU A 163 -14.83 -2.27 -37.21
C LEU A 163 -14.48 -3.64 -36.60
N ILE A 164 -13.51 -3.71 -35.66
CA ILE A 164 -12.82 -4.95 -35.27
C ILE A 164 -12.80 -5.23 -33.74
N SER A 165 -13.48 -4.43 -32.89
CA SER A 165 -13.50 -4.66 -31.42
C SER A 165 -14.27 -5.91 -30.97
N ASP A 166 -14.01 -6.39 -29.75
CA ASP A 166 -14.80 -7.43 -29.10
C ASP A 166 -16.17 -6.93 -28.61
N PHE A 167 -16.32 -5.62 -28.40
CA PHE A 167 -17.53 -4.98 -27.91
C PHE A 167 -18.08 -3.97 -28.94
N PHE A 168 -19.33 -4.19 -29.39
CA PHE A 168 -20.04 -3.39 -30.41
C PHE A 168 -19.22 -3.04 -31.67
N SER A 169 -18.77 -4.08 -32.38
CA SER A 169 -18.13 -3.95 -33.68
C SER A 169 -18.91 -4.64 -34.79
N VAL A 170 -18.68 -4.20 -36.03
CA VAL A 170 -19.23 -4.85 -37.23
C VAL A 170 -18.78 -6.32 -37.31
N SER A 171 -17.51 -6.61 -37.01
CA SER A 171 -17.00 -7.99 -37.02
C SER A 171 -17.70 -8.88 -36.00
N GLN A 172 -17.92 -8.38 -34.77
CA GLN A 172 -18.59 -9.14 -33.73
C GLN A 172 -20.08 -9.31 -34.02
N SER A 173 -20.74 -8.31 -34.61
CA SER A 173 -22.13 -8.45 -35.09
C SER A 173 -22.24 -9.53 -36.16
N VAL A 174 -21.32 -9.59 -37.12
CA VAL A 174 -21.28 -10.64 -38.14
C VAL A 174 -20.99 -12.01 -37.50
N ARG A 175 -20.02 -12.10 -36.58
CA ARG A 175 -19.69 -13.34 -35.88
C ARG A 175 -20.88 -13.85 -35.05
N ALA A 176 -21.54 -12.97 -34.30
CA ALA A 176 -22.72 -13.29 -33.51
C ALA A 176 -23.90 -13.70 -34.41
N PHE A 177 -24.07 -13.06 -35.57
CA PHE A 177 -25.07 -13.46 -36.55
C PHE A 177 -24.81 -14.87 -37.11
N ILE A 178 -23.56 -15.16 -37.50
CA ILE A 178 -23.16 -16.50 -37.97
C ILE A 178 -23.34 -17.53 -36.85
N HIS A 179 -22.95 -17.19 -35.62
CA HIS A 179 -23.12 -18.07 -34.47
C HIS A 179 -24.61 -18.33 -34.16
N GLY A 180 -25.45 -17.30 -34.21
CA GLY A 180 -26.90 -17.44 -34.09
C GLY A 180 -27.51 -18.29 -35.20
N LEU A 181 -27.02 -18.15 -36.43
CA LEU A 181 -27.42 -18.99 -37.56
C LEU A 181 -26.95 -20.44 -37.37
N ALA A 182 -25.75 -20.65 -36.82
CA ALA A 182 -25.23 -21.97 -36.47
C ALA A 182 -26.06 -22.60 -35.35
N ILE A 183 -26.46 -21.86 -34.31
CA ILE A 183 -27.37 -22.35 -33.26
C ILE A 183 -28.75 -22.70 -33.83
N LEU A 184 -29.27 -21.90 -34.75
CA LEU A 184 -30.53 -22.22 -35.44
C LEU A 184 -30.40 -23.51 -36.24
N LEU A 185 -29.32 -23.67 -37.02
CA LEU A 185 -29.03 -24.91 -37.73
C LEU A 185 -28.84 -26.09 -36.78
N ASP A 186 -28.17 -25.88 -35.65
CA ASP A 186 -27.99 -26.87 -34.58
C ASP A 186 -29.32 -27.29 -33.96
N ALA A 187 -30.27 -26.35 -33.77
CA ALA A 187 -31.63 -26.66 -33.34
C ALA A 187 -32.42 -27.51 -34.35
N PHE A 188 -32.11 -27.40 -35.65
CA PHE A 188 -32.74 -28.19 -36.71
C PHE A 188 -32.05 -29.54 -36.98
N ILE A 189 -30.72 -29.62 -36.84
CA ILE A 189 -29.90 -30.79 -37.21
C ILE A 189 -29.50 -31.62 -35.98
N GLY A 190 -29.38 -31.00 -34.81
CA GLY A 190 -28.99 -31.63 -33.55
C GLY A 190 -27.52 -32.08 -33.53
N VAL A 191 -26.58 -31.14 -33.50
CA VAL A 191 -25.16 -31.41 -33.35
C VAL A 191 -24.81 -31.51 -31.85
N PRO A 192 -24.32 -32.66 -31.37
CA PRO A 192 -23.95 -32.79 -29.97
C PRO A 192 -22.74 -31.91 -29.63
N SER A 193 -22.97 -30.89 -28.80
CA SER A 193 -21.91 -30.11 -28.16
C SER A 193 -21.18 -30.96 -27.11
N LEU A 194 -19.99 -31.45 -27.47
CA LEU A 194 -19.08 -32.13 -26.55
C LEU A 194 -18.38 -31.09 -25.66
N SER A 195 -19.08 -30.56 -24.66
CA SER A 195 -18.42 -29.88 -23.56
C SER A 195 -17.83 -30.92 -22.61
N ALA A 196 -16.50 -30.97 -22.53
CA ALA A 196 -15.79 -31.82 -21.58
C ALA A 196 -15.94 -31.23 -20.16
N LYS A 197 -17.11 -31.42 -19.53
CA LYS A 197 -17.46 -30.85 -18.22
C LYS A 197 -16.49 -31.21 -17.08
N ASN A 198 -15.61 -32.20 -17.28
CA ASN A 198 -14.64 -32.67 -16.29
C ASN A 198 -13.20 -32.66 -16.82
N LEU A 199 -12.87 -31.84 -17.82
CA LEU A 199 -11.51 -31.81 -18.38
C LEU A 199 -10.47 -31.43 -17.33
N GLU A 200 -10.75 -30.41 -16.53
CA GLU A 200 -9.84 -29.93 -15.49
C GLU A 200 -9.55 -30.98 -14.41
N ILE A 201 -10.60 -31.65 -13.91
CA ILE A 201 -10.47 -32.75 -12.94
C ILE A 201 -9.63 -33.87 -13.53
N ARG A 202 -9.86 -34.25 -14.79
CA ARG A 202 -9.05 -35.27 -15.47
C ARG A 202 -7.60 -34.85 -15.66
N ILE A 203 -7.34 -33.60 -16.03
CA ILE A 203 -5.98 -33.06 -16.15
C ILE A 203 -5.29 -33.12 -14.79
N GLN A 204 -5.97 -32.73 -13.71
CA GLN A 204 -5.42 -32.79 -12.36
C GLN A 204 -5.13 -34.24 -11.92
N GLU A 205 -6.01 -35.18 -12.25
CA GLU A 205 -5.79 -36.60 -11.99
C GLU A 205 -4.58 -37.15 -12.76
N GLU A 206 -4.48 -36.86 -14.06
CA GLU A 206 -3.34 -37.29 -14.88
C GLU A 206 -2.03 -36.63 -14.43
N ARG A 207 -2.05 -35.35 -14.07
CA ARG A 207 -0.92 -34.64 -13.46
C ARG A 207 -0.48 -35.34 -12.17
N SER A 208 -1.43 -35.63 -11.28
CA SER A 208 -1.14 -36.29 -10.00
C SER A 208 -0.54 -37.67 -10.22
N LYS A 209 -1.10 -38.48 -11.13
CA LYS A 209 -0.54 -39.78 -11.52
C LYS A 209 0.88 -39.64 -12.09
N TYR A 210 1.09 -38.68 -12.98
CA TYR A 210 2.39 -38.44 -13.60
C TYR A 210 3.47 -38.06 -12.57
N LEU A 211 3.13 -37.24 -11.57
CA LEU A 211 4.07 -36.84 -10.52
C LEU A 211 4.59 -38.02 -9.69
N VAL A 212 3.74 -39.02 -9.42
CA VAL A 212 4.07 -40.17 -8.57
C VAL A 212 4.41 -41.45 -9.33
N ALA A 213 4.24 -41.49 -10.65
CA ALA A 213 4.35 -42.71 -11.46
C ALA A 213 5.69 -43.47 -11.32
N GLU A 214 6.79 -42.75 -11.10
CA GLU A 214 8.14 -43.33 -10.99
C GLU A 214 8.56 -43.64 -9.54
N LEU A 215 7.69 -43.37 -8.56
CA LEU A 215 8.01 -43.61 -7.17
C LEU A 215 7.89 -45.09 -6.84
N THR A 216 8.99 -45.68 -6.41
CA THR A 216 9.02 -47.04 -5.87
C THR A 216 8.97 -46.99 -4.36
N VAL A 217 8.46 -48.04 -3.75
CA VAL A 217 8.36 -48.10 -2.30
C VAL A 217 9.67 -48.62 -1.75
N ARG A 218 10.06 -48.11 -0.59
CA ARG A 218 11.29 -48.56 0.06
C ARG A 218 11.17 -50.05 0.38
N PRO A 219 12.20 -50.88 0.15
CA PRO A 219 12.11 -52.35 0.27
C PRO A 219 11.55 -52.83 1.62
N ASN A 220 11.83 -52.08 2.70
CA ASN A 220 11.37 -52.40 4.05
C ASN A 220 9.84 -52.29 4.24
N PHE A 221 9.13 -51.64 3.32
CA PHE A 221 7.68 -51.41 3.38
C PHE A 221 6.92 -52.16 2.27
N GLU A 222 7.58 -53.07 1.54
CA GLU A 222 6.93 -53.89 0.50
C GLU A 222 5.80 -54.76 1.09
N ASP A 223 6.04 -55.38 2.25
CA ASP A 223 5.04 -56.19 2.95
C ASP A 223 3.79 -55.38 3.34
N ASP A 224 3.96 -54.12 3.75
CA ASP A 224 2.85 -53.23 4.13
C ASP A 224 1.97 -52.87 2.92
N ILE A 225 2.56 -52.73 1.74
CA ILE A 225 1.82 -52.52 0.50
C ILE A 225 1.09 -53.77 0.08
N ASP A 226 1.73 -54.94 0.15
CA ASP A 226 1.07 -56.18 -0.17
C ASP A 226 -0.15 -56.42 0.74
N ASN A 227 -0.01 -56.12 2.03
CA ASN A 227 -1.11 -56.13 2.99
C ASN A 227 -2.23 -55.14 2.61
N LEU A 228 -1.89 -53.92 2.20
CA LEU A 228 -2.86 -52.93 1.74
C LEU A 228 -3.56 -53.38 0.44
N CYS A 229 -2.82 -53.91 -0.53
CA CYS A 229 -3.36 -54.44 -1.77
C CYS A 229 -4.30 -55.63 -1.52
N GLN A 230 -3.95 -56.51 -0.59
CA GLN A 230 -4.82 -57.62 -0.16
C GLN A 230 -6.08 -57.10 0.53
N PHE A 231 -5.95 -56.11 1.42
CA PHE A 231 -7.09 -55.46 2.07
C PHE A 231 -8.03 -54.82 1.04
N VAL A 232 -7.52 -54.04 0.09
CA VAL A 232 -8.33 -53.42 -0.98
C VAL A 232 -9.00 -54.48 -1.85
N LYS A 233 -8.28 -55.54 -2.25
CA LYS A 233 -8.87 -56.67 -2.99
C LYS A 233 -9.99 -57.35 -2.19
N HIS A 234 -9.82 -57.51 -0.88
CA HIS A 234 -10.83 -58.05 0.01
C HIS A 234 -12.06 -57.13 0.09
N GLN A 235 -11.86 -55.82 0.28
CA GLN A 235 -12.95 -54.83 0.33
C GLN A 235 -13.74 -54.75 -0.98
N ILE A 236 -13.07 -54.77 -2.15
CA ILE A 236 -13.76 -54.78 -3.45
C ILE A 236 -14.61 -56.04 -3.62
N ARG A 237 -14.05 -57.21 -3.26
CA ARG A 237 -14.80 -58.48 -3.30
C ARG A 237 -15.99 -58.45 -2.36
N LYS A 238 -15.80 -57.94 -1.14
CA LYS A 238 -16.86 -57.80 -0.13
C LYS A 238 -17.98 -56.88 -0.61
N GLN A 239 -17.66 -55.68 -1.14
CA GLN A 239 -18.66 -54.77 -1.70
C GLN A 239 -19.45 -55.36 -2.88
N THR A 240 -18.84 -56.27 -3.64
CA THR A 240 -19.51 -56.94 -4.77
C THR A 240 -20.46 -58.05 -4.31
N VAL A 241 -20.19 -58.67 -3.16
CA VAL A 241 -20.89 -59.86 -2.65
C VAL A 241 -21.90 -59.53 -1.54
N GLU A 242 -21.62 -58.54 -0.70
CA GLU A 242 -22.42 -58.19 0.48
C GLU A 242 -23.18 -56.88 0.26
N LYS A 243 -24.53 -56.93 0.27
CA LYS A 243 -25.41 -55.75 0.13
C LYS A 243 -25.49 -54.86 1.39
N TYR A 244 -24.97 -55.32 2.52
CA TYR A 244 -25.04 -54.62 3.81
C TYR A 244 -23.63 -54.35 4.34
N LEU A 245 -23.35 -53.07 4.63
CA LEU A 245 -22.08 -52.63 5.20
C LEU A 245 -22.07 -52.94 6.71
N PHE A 246 -21.24 -53.89 7.14
CA PHE A 246 -20.84 -53.97 8.55
C PHE A 246 -19.69 -52.98 8.79
N GLU A 247 -19.85 -52.09 9.77
CA GLU A 247 -18.88 -51.03 10.07
C GLU A 247 -17.60 -51.54 10.76
N ASN A 248 -16.49 -50.89 10.37
CA ASN A 248 -15.23 -50.67 11.12
C ASN A 248 -14.10 -51.70 11.04
N GLU A 249 -13.79 -52.21 9.84
CA GLU A 249 -12.41 -52.65 9.58
C GLU A 249 -11.52 -51.43 9.29
N LYS A 250 -10.52 -51.20 10.13
CA LYS A 250 -9.52 -50.15 9.92
C LYS A 250 -8.57 -50.59 8.80
N ALA A 251 -8.38 -49.71 7.82
CA ALA A 251 -7.40 -49.92 6.77
C ALA A 251 -5.98 -50.07 7.38
N PRO A 252 -5.13 -50.93 6.81
CA PRO A 252 -3.73 -51.02 7.21
C PRO A 252 -3.01 -49.68 6.96
N PRO A 253 -1.92 -49.40 7.70
CA PRO A 253 -1.20 -48.14 7.57
C PRO A 253 -0.62 -47.97 6.16
N LEU A 254 -0.80 -46.78 5.58
CA LEU A 254 -0.22 -46.43 4.30
C LEU A 254 1.28 -46.13 4.46
N PRO A 255 2.16 -46.74 3.64
CA PRO A 255 3.56 -46.33 3.60
C PRO A 255 3.66 -44.99 2.86
N TYR A 256 4.14 -43.97 3.57
CA TYR A 256 4.33 -42.62 3.04
C TYR A 256 5.78 -42.36 2.60
N LEU A 257 6.66 -43.36 2.67
CA LEU A 257 8.07 -43.26 2.33
C LEU A 257 8.34 -43.96 1.00
N PHE A 258 8.77 -43.18 0.02
CA PHE A 258 9.04 -43.62 -1.33
C PHE A 258 10.49 -43.34 -1.73
N GLN A 259 10.93 -43.94 -2.83
CA GLN A 259 12.22 -43.71 -3.44
C GLN A 259 12.05 -43.34 -4.91
N THR A 260 12.85 -42.38 -5.35
CA THR A 260 12.99 -42.06 -6.77
C THR A 260 13.82 -43.15 -7.48
N PRO A 261 13.77 -43.24 -8.82
CA PRO A 261 14.66 -44.13 -9.58
C PRO A 261 16.15 -43.85 -9.37
N LYS A 262 16.49 -42.64 -8.91
CA LYS A 262 17.86 -42.21 -8.56
C LYS A 262 18.25 -42.55 -7.11
N GLY A 263 17.36 -43.19 -6.34
CA GLY A 263 17.60 -43.57 -4.95
C GLY A 263 17.37 -42.48 -3.90
N HIS A 264 16.89 -41.30 -4.28
CA HIS A 264 16.51 -40.26 -3.31
C HIS A 264 15.25 -40.65 -2.56
N GLU A 265 15.25 -40.51 -1.24
CA GLU A 265 14.07 -40.75 -0.39
C GLU A 265 13.08 -39.57 -0.52
N ILE A 266 11.81 -39.90 -0.69
CA ILE A 266 10.69 -38.94 -0.73
C ILE A 266 9.73 -39.28 0.40
N ASP A 267 9.46 -38.29 1.24
CA ASP A 267 8.59 -38.42 2.39
C ASP A 267 7.29 -37.65 2.19
N LEU A 268 6.21 -38.41 2.08
CA LEU A 268 4.86 -37.91 1.85
C LEU A 268 4.01 -37.93 3.13
N ARG A 269 4.61 -38.07 4.33
CA ARG A 269 3.84 -38.13 5.60
C ARG A 269 3.02 -36.87 5.86
N LEU A 270 3.41 -35.73 5.31
CA LEU A 270 2.63 -34.49 5.37
C LEU A 270 1.27 -34.57 4.65
N PHE A 271 1.06 -35.55 3.75
CA PHE A 271 -0.25 -35.79 3.13
C PHE A 271 -1.20 -36.60 4.04
N ASN A 272 -0.70 -37.12 5.16
CA ASN A 272 -1.54 -37.76 6.17
C ASN A 272 -2.35 -36.69 6.94
N LYS A 273 -3.67 -36.73 6.75
CA LYS A 273 -4.62 -35.79 7.38
C LYS A 273 -4.51 -35.77 8.91
N GLU A 274 -4.21 -36.90 9.54
CA GLU A 274 -4.09 -37.00 11.00
C GLU A 274 -2.86 -36.28 11.54
N ILE A 275 -1.73 -36.35 10.81
CA ILE A 275 -0.48 -35.68 11.19
C ILE A 275 -0.67 -34.16 11.09
N ILE A 276 -1.20 -33.67 9.97
CA ILE A 276 -1.45 -32.24 9.76
C ILE A 276 -2.47 -31.70 10.77
N ARG A 277 -3.56 -32.43 11.03
CA ARG A 277 -4.57 -32.01 12.01
C ARG A 277 -3.99 -31.82 13.41
N LYS A 278 -3.01 -32.65 13.82
CA LYS A 278 -2.31 -32.52 15.10
C LYS A 278 -1.22 -31.45 15.07
N ALA A 279 -0.54 -31.26 13.95
CA ALA A 279 0.52 -30.26 13.80
C ALA A 279 -0.02 -28.82 13.73
N LEU A 280 -1.16 -28.60 13.07
CA LEU A 280 -1.71 -27.27 12.81
C LEU A 280 -1.88 -26.39 14.07
N PRO A 281 -2.50 -26.86 15.17
CA PRO A 281 -2.64 -26.05 16.39
C PRO A 281 -1.27 -25.68 17.01
N VAL A 282 -0.30 -26.58 16.92
CA VAL A 282 1.06 -26.36 17.44
C VAL A 282 1.77 -25.29 16.61
N ILE A 283 1.69 -25.39 15.28
CA ILE A 283 2.25 -24.39 14.35
C ILE A 283 1.61 -23.03 14.58
N ALA A 284 0.27 -22.96 14.71
CA ALA A 284 -0.43 -21.71 15.00
C ALA A 284 0.07 -21.05 16.29
N SER A 285 0.26 -21.83 17.36
CA SER A 285 0.82 -21.34 18.62
C SER A 285 2.26 -20.81 18.47
N ILE A 286 3.10 -21.48 17.67
CA ILE A 286 4.46 -21.01 17.35
C ILE A 286 4.40 -19.67 16.62
N LEU A 287 3.56 -19.54 15.58
CA LEU A 287 3.43 -18.32 14.79
C LEU A 287 2.94 -17.14 15.63
N GLU A 288 2.00 -17.37 16.54
CA GLU A 288 1.53 -16.35 17.49
C GLU A 288 2.61 -15.90 18.47
N LYS A 289 3.46 -16.83 18.92
CA LYS A 289 4.57 -16.51 19.82
C LYS A 289 5.67 -15.72 19.10
N GLU A 290 6.07 -16.20 17.93
CA GLU A 290 7.15 -15.61 17.13
C GLU A 290 6.74 -14.35 16.37
N SER A 291 5.48 -13.91 16.43
CA SER A 291 5.05 -12.62 15.87
C SER A 291 5.10 -11.47 16.90
N ARG A 292 5.23 -11.77 18.20
CA ARG A 292 5.06 -10.78 19.26
C ARG A 292 6.38 -10.13 19.69
N GLY A 293 6.34 -8.82 19.89
CA GLY A 293 7.30 -8.06 20.71
C GLY A 293 8.67 -7.71 20.09
N TRP A 294 9.12 -8.38 19.04
CA TRP A 294 10.46 -8.14 18.46
C TRP A 294 10.46 -7.33 17.15
N PHE A 295 9.34 -7.29 16.43
CA PHE A 295 9.25 -6.70 15.08
C PHE A 295 9.60 -5.22 15.06
N LEU A 296 9.00 -4.41 15.95
CA LEU A 296 9.20 -2.95 15.96
C LEU A 296 10.66 -2.57 16.29
N PRO A 297 11.29 -3.08 17.38
CA PRO A 297 12.69 -2.78 17.67
C PRO A 297 13.65 -3.24 16.56
N PHE A 298 13.37 -4.39 15.94
CA PHE A 298 14.21 -4.92 14.87
C PHE A 298 14.09 -4.11 13.58
N ARG A 299 12.86 -3.71 13.20
CA ARG A 299 12.61 -2.83 12.06
C ARG A 299 13.34 -1.50 12.20
N GLU A 300 13.26 -0.88 13.37
CA GLU A 300 13.97 0.39 13.64
C GLU A 300 15.49 0.24 13.49
N LYS A 301 16.05 -0.84 14.01
CA LYS A 301 17.48 -1.17 13.84
C LYS A 301 17.85 -1.35 12.38
N VAL A 302 17.11 -2.16 11.62
CA VAL A 302 17.38 -2.40 10.20
C VAL A 302 17.28 -1.11 9.38
N ILE A 303 16.27 -0.28 9.64
CA ILE A 303 16.11 1.01 8.95
C ILE A 303 17.28 1.94 9.28
N ALA A 304 17.72 2.02 10.54
CA ALA A 304 18.88 2.81 10.91
C ALA A 304 20.16 2.33 10.19
N ASP A 305 20.37 1.02 10.13
CA ASP A 305 21.52 0.40 9.45
C ASP A 305 21.50 0.64 7.93
N LEU A 306 20.32 0.63 7.30
CA LEU A 306 20.16 0.88 5.86
C LEU A 306 20.23 2.37 5.50
N LYS A 307 19.76 3.28 6.36
CA LYS A 307 19.88 4.74 6.16
C LYS A 307 21.35 5.17 6.09
N ASN A 308 22.23 4.49 6.81
CA ASN A 308 23.68 4.73 6.75
C ASN A 308 24.29 4.43 5.36
N LYS A 309 23.59 3.68 4.49
CA LYS A 309 24.10 3.25 3.18
C LYS A 309 23.69 4.16 1.99
N LYS A 310 23.02 5.30 2.24
CA LYS A 310 22.57 6.27 1.20
C LYS A 310 21.79 5.63 0.04
N ILE A 311 20.93 4.67 0.34
CA ILE A 311 20.05 4.00 -0.63
C ILE A 311 18.80 4.88 -0.85
N SER A 312 18.14 4.79 -2.01
CA SER A 312 16.86 5.46 -2.26
C SER A 312 15.79 4.98 -1.27
N GLU A 313 14.81 5.82 -0.96
CA GLU A 313 13.77 5.51 0.04
C GLU A 313 12.94 4.27 -0.32
N GLU A 314 12.59 4.11 -1.61
CA GLU A 314 11.86 2.95 -2.13
C GLU A 314 12.65 1.64 -1.98
N GLU A 315 13.95 1.66 -2.30
CA GLU A 315 14.79 0.45 -2.18
C GLU A 315 15.15 0.17 -0.71
N LEU A 316 15.21 1.21 0.14
CA LEU A 316 15.40 1.07 1.58
C LEU A 316 14.23 0.33 2.24
N GLU A 317 12.98 0.72 1.95
CA GLU A 317 11.80 0.05 2.49
C GLU A 317 11.74 -1.41 2.04
N ARG A 318 12.04 -1.66 0.75
CA ARG A 318 12.07 -3.00 0.18
C ARG A 318 13.09 -3.90 0.86
N LEU A 319 14.34 -3.46 0.97
CA LEU A 319 15.41 -4.25 1.61
C LEU A 319 15.12 -4.46 3.09
N ALA A 320 14.53 -3.48 3.78
CA ALA A 320 14.10 -3.63 5.15
C ALA A 320 13.06 -4.75 5.29
N ASN A 321 12.03 -4.77 4.43
CA ASN A 321 11.00 -5.80 4.45
C ASN A 321 11.57 -7.21 4.20
N ILE A 322 12.51 -7.35 3.26
CA ILE A 322 13.18 -8.63 2.99
C ILE A 322 13.94 -9.12 4.23
N LEU A 323 14.74 -8.26 4.85
CA LEU A 323 15.54 -8.62 6.03
C LEU A 323 14.67 -8.97 7.25
N ILE A 324 13.56 -8.25 7.43
CA ILE A 324 12.61 -8.52 8.50
C ILE A 324 11.90 -9.86 8.30
N LEU A 325 11.48 -10.15 7.06
CA LEU A 325 10.86 -11.42 6.72
C LEU A 325 11.83 -12.59 6.92
N ASP A 326 13.08 -12.45 6.48
CA ASP A 326 14.12 -13.48 6.66
C ASP A 326 14.38 -13.78 8.15
N GLU A 327 14.41 -12.75 9.00
CA GLU A 327 14.57 -12.92 10.44
C GLU A 327 13.34 -13.60 11.07
N TYR A 328 12.13 -13.23 10.65
CA TYR A 328 10.91 -13.88 11.11
C TYR A 328 10.90 -15.38 10.74
N LEU A 329 11.18 -15.70 9.47
CA LEU A 329 11.23 -17.07 8.99
C LEU A 329 12.29 -17.90 9.72
N ARG A 330 13.48 -17.33 9.95
CA ARG A 330 14.55 -17.99 10.72
C ARG A 330 14.10 -18.38 12.12
N ARG A 331 13.39 -17.48 12.82
CA ARG A 331 12.86 -17.74 14.17
C ARG A 331 11.78 -18.82 14.16
N VAL A 332 10.83 -18.72 13.22
CA VAL A 332 9.76 -19.72 13.06
C VAL A 332 10.33 -21.10 12.75
N PHE A 333 11.27 -21.21 11.82
CA PHE A 333 11.90 -22.49 11.47
C PHE A 333 12.68 -23.08 12.65
N ALA A 334 13.44 -22.26 13.39
CA ALA A 334 14.12 -22.70 14.59
C ALA A 334 13.14 -23.20 15.66
N ALA A 335 12.03 -22.47 15.87
CA ALA A 335 10.99 -22.85 16.81
C ALA A 335 10.31 -24.18 16.42
N ILE A 336 10.00 -24.39 15.14
CA ILE A 336 9.43 -25.64 14.63
C ILE A 336 10.39 -26.82 14.87
N LEU A 337 11.67 -26.68 14.55
CA LEU A 337 12.66 -27.76 14.73
C LEU A 337 12.87 -28.13 16.20
N SER A 338 12.79 -27.13 17.09
CA SER A 338 12.99 -27.30 18.54
C SER A 338 11.73 -27.77 19.30
N ASN A 339 10.55 -27.76 18.70
CA ASN A 339 9.30 -28.01 19.42
C ASN A 339 9.08 -29.51 19.72
N PRO A 340 8.91 -29.91 21.00
CA PRO A 340 8.76 -31.31 21.37
C PRO A 340 7.49 -31.95 20.83
N GLN A 341 6.37 -31.21 20.75
CA GLN A 341 5.10 -31.75 20.25
C GLN A 341 5.16 -32.10 18.76
N ILE A 342 6.00 -31.41 17.98
CA ILE A 342 6.24 -31.73 16.58
C ILE A 342 7.14 -32.97 16.45
N GLN A 343 8.12 -33.11 17.33
CA GLN A 343 9.00 -34.29 17.37
C GLN A 343 8.23 -35.56 17.77
N GLU A 344 7.22 -35.45 18.64
CA GLU A 344 6.32 -36.55 19.03
C GLU A 344 5.49 -37.10 17.86
N LEU A 345 5.22 -36.30 16.82
CA LEU A 345 4.47 -36.76 15.65
C LEU A 345 5.26 -37.77 14.81
N GLY A 346 6.60 -37.75 14.91
CA GLY A 346 7.49 -38.66 14.20
C GLY A 346 8.84 -38.03 13.84
N PRO A 347 9.88 -38.85 13.66
CA PRO A 347 11.22 -38.37 13.30
C PRO A 347 11.19 -37.70 11.93
N GLY A 348 11.83 -36.54 11.81
CA GLY A 348 11.93 -35.79 10.55
C GLY A 348 10.70 -34.98 10.15
N ILE A 349 9.59 -35.02 10.88
CA ILE A 349 8.40 -34.22 10.52
C ILE A 349 8.68 -32.72 10.63
N GLY A 350 9.46 -32.30 11.64
CA GLY A 350 9.87 -30.90 11.78
C GLY A 350 10.67 -30.38 10.59
N SER A 351 11.63 -31.17 10.06
CA SER A 351 12.40 -30.79 8.88
C SER A 351 11.53 -30.74 7.64
N LEU A 352 10.63 -31.72 7.45
CA LEU A 352 9.69 -31.73 6.31
C LEU A 352 8.77 -30.51 6.29
N LEU A 353 8.26 -30.08 7.46
CA LEU A 353 7.45 -28.87 7.56
C LEU A 353 8.24 -27.61 7.17
N VAL A 354 9.50 -27.53 7.60
CA VAL A 354 10.39 -26.40 7.25
C VAL A 354 10.73 -26.42 5.77
N GLU A 355 11.10 -27.57 5.21
CA GLU A 355 11.40 -27.74 3.77
C GLU A 355 10.19 -27.39 2.91
N GLN A 356 8.99 -27.84 3.29
CA GLN A 356 7.75 -27.50 2.58
C GLN A 356 7.45 -25.99 2.66
N ALA A 357 7.64 -25.36 3.82
CA ALA A 357 7.47 -23.92 3.95
C ALA A 357 8.49 -23.14 3.12
N GLN A 358 9.75 -23.53 3.15
CA GLN A 358 10.82 -22.95 2.34
C GLN A 358 10.52 -23.09 0.84
N ALA A 359 10.08 -24.27 0.40
CA ALA A 359 9.65 -24.50 -0.98
C ALA A 359 8.58 -23.51 -1.43
N VAL A 360 7.51 -23.35 -0.65
CA VAL A 360 6.41 -22.42 -0.96
C VAL A 360 6.91 -20.97 -1.05
N ILE A 361 7.78 -20.55 -0.14
CA ILE A 361 8.36 -19.20 -0.14
C ILE A 361 9.22 -18.97 -1.39
N LEU A 362 10.05 -19.94 -1.77
CA LEU A 362 10.90 -19.83 -2.97
C LEU A 362 10.06 -19.82 -4.25
N MET A 363 8.98 -20.60 -4.30
CA MET A 363 8.03 -20.58 -5.42
C MET A 363 7.36 -19.21 -5.56
N HIS A 364 6.85 -18.64 -4.46
CA HIS A 364 6.29 -17.28 -4.49
C HIS A 364 7.33 -16.24 -4.89
N ARG A 365 8.56 -16.36 -4.41
CA ARG A 365 9.66 -15.45 -4.80
C ARG A 365 9.95 -15.51 -6.29
N ALA A 366 9.94 -16.70 -6.90
CA ALA A 366 10.10 -16.85 -8.35
C ALA A 366 8.98 -16.15 -9.12
N VAL A 367 7.73 -16.32 -8.67
CA VAL A 367 6.57 -15.63 -9.25
C VAL A 367 6.68 -14.10 -9.11
N GLU A 368 7.06 -13.60 -7.94
CA GLU A 368 7.28 -12.16 -7.72
C GLU A 368 8.40 -11.58 -8.59
N ASN A 369 9.47 -12.34 -8.81
CA ASN A 369 10.56 -11.94 -9.70
C ASN A 369 10.08 -11.81 -11.14
N MET A 370 9.25 -12.74 -11.62
CA MET A 370 8.64 -12.67 -12.95
C MET A 370 7.67 -11.50 -13.09
N HIS A 371 6.79 -11.27 -12.10
CA HIS A 371 5.89 -10.11 -12.09
C HIS A 371 6.65 -8.78 -12.13
N ARG A 372 7.79 -8.71 -11.45
CA ARG A 372 8.66 -7.53 -11.46
C ARG A 372 9.32 -7.34 -12.82
N ARG A 373 9.86 -8.40 -13.44
CA ARG A 373 10.41 -8.34 -14.81
C ARG A 373 9.35 -7.85 -15.81
N LEU A 374 8.11 -8.33 -15.69
CA LEU A 374 6.98 -7.86 -16.51
C LEU A 374 6.73 -6.36 -16.30
N LYS A 375 6.60 -5.90 -15.04
CA LYS A 375 6.38 -4.48 -14.72
C LYS A 375 7.51 -3.58 -15.25
N GLU A 376 8.76 -3.99 -15.09
CA GLU A 376 9.92 -3.26 -15.60
C GLU A 376 9.90 -3.19 -17.14
N THR A 377 9.59 -4.29 -17.81
CA THR A 377 9.48 -4.36 -19.28
C THR A 377 8.36 -3.47 -19.80
N LEU A 378 7.18 -3.51 -19.19
CA LEU A 378 6.06 -2.65 -19.56
C LEU A 378 6.35 -1.17 -19.28
N ALA A 379 7.03 -0.84 -18.18
CA ALA A 379 7.43 0.52 -17.88
C ALA A 379 8.47 1.05 -18.89
N GLN A 380 9.44 0.23 -19.28
CA GLN A 380 10.41 0.56 -20.32
C GLN A 380 9.75 0.74 -21.68
N LEU A 381 8.84 -0.16 -22.07
CA LEU A 381 8.07 -0.05 -23.29
C LEU A 381 7.24 1.24 -23.31
N LYS A 382 6.57 1.56 -22.20
CA LYS A 382 5.80 2.81 -22.07
C LYS A 382 6.67 4.04 -22.31
N ARG A 383 7.86 4.10 -21.69
CA ARG A 383 8.83 5.20 -21.92
C ARG A 383 9.28 5.26 -23.39
N CYS A 384 9.59 4.12 -23.99
CA CYS A 384 9.96 4.05 -25.41
C CYS A 384 8.82 4.53 -26.32
N LEU A 385 7.57 4.21 -26.00
CA LEU A 385 6.39 4.70 -26.74
C LEU A 385 6.21 6.21 -26.59
N GLU A 386 6.47 6.75 -25.41
CA GLU A 386 6.46 8.20 -25.14
C GLU A 386 7.52 8.93 -25.97
N ASP A 387 8.73 8.37 -26.06
CA ASP A 387 9.86 8.95 -26.81
C ASP A 387 9.69 8.83 -28.34
N LEU A 388 9.25 7.67 -28.83
CA LEU A 388 9.13 7.41 -30.28
C LEU A 388 7.86 8.00 -30.89
N TYR A 389 6.76 8.07 -30.12
CA TYR A 389 5.45 8.48 -30.61
C TYR A 389 4.79 9.52 -29.70
N PRO A 390 5.28 10.77 -29.66
CA PRO A 390 4.83 11.81 -28.70
C PRO A 390 3.35 12.21 -28.82
N VAL A 391 2.73 11.97 -29.98
CA VAL A 391 1.29 12.21 -30.22
C VAL A 391 0.45 10.99 -29.84
N LEU A 392 0.85 9.78 -30.27
CA LEU A 392 0.09 8.56 -30.00
C LEU A 392 0.18 8.13 -28.52
N SER A 393 1.31 8.39 -27.86
CA SER A 393 1.50 8.11 -26.43
C SER A 393 0.51 8.89 -25.54
N ARG A 394 0.00 10.03 -26.00
CA ARG A 394 -1.05 10.80 -25.32
C ARG A 394 -2.43 10.15 -25.43
N VAL A 395 -2.62 9.24 -26.39
CA VAL A 395 -3.86 8.47 -26.58
C VAL A 395 -3.85 7.25 -25.67
N LYS A 396 -4.38 7.38 -24.44
CA LYS A 396 -4.36 6.32 -23.41
C LYS A 396 -4.83 4.95 -23.91
N PRO A 397 -5.94 4.82 -24.66
CA PRO A 397 -6.40 3.50 -25.11
C PRO A 397 -5.43 2.81 -26.07
N TRP A 398 -4.73 3.58 -26.90
CA TRP A 398 -3.74 3.03 -27.82
C TRP A 398 -2.50 2.51 -27.06
N VAL A 399 -2.02 3.27 -26.07
CA VAL A 399 -0.91 2.82 -25.21
C VAL A 399 -1.31 1.56 -24.45
N GLN A 400 -2.50 1.53 -23.86
CA GLN A 400 -3.01 0.36 -23.13
C GLN A 400 -3.08 -0.88 -24.03
N GLU A 401 -3.56 -0.73 -25.25
CA GLU A 401 -3.58 -1.84 -26.22
C GLU A 401 -2.16 -2.34 -26.54
N LYS A 402 -1.19 -1.44 -26.76
CA LYS A 402 0.20 -1.83 -26.99
C LYS A 402 0.84 -2.51 -25.79
N LEU A 403 0.55 -2.03 -24.58
CA LEU A 403 1.03 -2.67 -23.35
C LEU A 403 0.38 -4.05 -23.15
N LYS A 404 -0.91 -4.19 -23.45
CA LYS A 404 -1.62 -5.47 -23.35
C LYS A 404 -1.06 -6.51 -24.32
N ILE A 405 -0.81 -6.13 -25.58
CA ILE A 405 -0.18 -7.03 -26.56
C ILE A 405 1.21 -7.47 -26.08
N ALA A 406 2.02 -6.52 -25.58
CA ALA A 406 3.34 -6.85 -25.07
C ALA A 406 3.30 -7.71 -23.80
N GLU A 407 2.28 -7.55 -22.96
CA GLU A 407 2.03 -8.41 -21.80
C GLU A 407 1.65 -9.83 -22.23
N GLU A 408 0.74 -9.99 -23.19
CA GLU A 408 0.37 -11.28 -23.77
C GLU A 408 1.58 -11.98 -24.41
N ASP A 409 2.38 -11.26 -25.20
CA ASP A 409 3.61 -11.77 -25.81
C ASP A 409 4.63 -12.18 -24.74
N PHE A 410 4.82 -11.34 -23.70
CA PHE A 410 5.72 -11.67 -22.59
C PHE A 410 5.29 -12.93 -21.86
N ILE A 411 4.00 -13.07 -21.56
CA ILE A 411 3.42 -14.24 -20.91
C ILE A 411 3.64 -15.49 -21.75
N LEU A 412 3.45 -15.41 -23.07
CA LEU A 412 3.66 -16.55 -23.98
C LEU A 412 5.13 -16.95 -24.08
N ASP A 413 6.04 -15.99 -24.13
CA ASP A 413 7.48 -16.24 -24.22
C ASP A 413 8.04 -16.79 -22.90
N HIS A 414 7.53 -16.32 -21.76
CA HIS A 414 8.04 -16.63 -20.42
C HIS A 414 7.13 -17.54 -19.61
N ARG A 415 6.25 -18.30 -20.28
CA ARG A 415 5.20 -19.13 -19.64
C ARG A 415 5.73 -20.15 -18.62
N TRP A 416 7.00 -20.55 -18.76
CA TRP A 416 7.66 -21.55 -17.91
C TRP A 416 8.74 -20.97 -16.98
N ASP A 417 9.14 -19.72 -17.19
CA ASP A 417 10.27 -19.10 -16.49
C ASP A 417 10.10 -19.11 -14.97
N ALA A 418 8.88 -18.86 -14.47
CA ALA A 418 8.60 -18.89 -13.03
C ALA A 418 8.87 -20.28 -12.43
N HIS A 419 8.51 -21.35 -13.14
CA HIS A 419 8.76 -22.73 -12.70
C HIS A 419 10.25 -23.09 -12.78
N GLU A 420 10.94 -22.62 -13.81
CA GLU A 420 12.39 -22.81 -13.98
C GLU A 420 13.19 -22.07 -12.90
N GLU A 421 12.79 -20.84 -12.59
CA GLU A 421 13.39 -20.04 -11.52
C GLU A 421 13.12 -20.67 -10.16
N ALA A 422 11.89 -21.10 -9.87
CA ALA A 422 11.57 -21.84 -8.64
C ALA A 422 12.42 -23.10 -8.50
N LEU A 423 12.56 -23.88 -9.58
CA LEU A 423 13.41 -25.07 -9.60
C LEU A 423 14.88 -24.74 -9.32
N ALA A 424 15.41 -23.66 -9.89
CA ALA A 424 16.77 -23.21 -9.64
C ALA A 424 16.98 -22.79 -8.17
N LEU A 425 16.03 -22.05 -7.60
CA LEU A 425 16.06 -21.64 -6.18
C LEU A 425 15.97 -22.84 -5.22
N CYS A 426 15.10 -23.82 -5.50
CA CYS A 426 14.98 -25.03 -4.71
C CYS A 426 16.26 -25.89 -4.74
N ARG A 427 16.91 -26.00 -5.91
CA ARG A 427 18.20 -26.70 -6.04
C ARG A 427 19.33 -26.00 -5.28
N GLN A 428 19.38 -24.67 -5.31
CA GLN A 428 20.34 -23.88 -4.52
C GLN A 428 20.13 -24.05 -3.01
N SER A 429 18.89 -24.29 -2.59
CA SER A 429 18.51 -24.48 -1.18
C SER A 429 18.53 -25.96 -0.75
N HIS A 430 19.01 -26.87 -1.61
CA HIS A 430 19.09 -28.31 -1.36
C HIS A 430 17.74 -28.99 -1.03
N LEU A 431 16.64 -28.47 -1.59
CA LEU A 431 15.30 -29.04 -1.43
C LEU A 431 15.07 -30.14 -2.49
N GLU A 432 15.66 -31.31 -2.29
CA GLU A 432 15.67 -32.40 -3.28
C GLU A 432 14.25 -32.92 -3.60
N GLN A 433 13.40 -33.13 -2.59
CA GLN A 433 12.03 -33.60 -2.77
C GLN A 433 11.20 -32.61 -3.61
N THR A 434 11.23 -31.33 -3.26
CA THR A 434 10.52 -30.28 -4.00
C THR A 434 11.06 -30.14 -5.42
N SER A 435 12.39 -30.17 -5.57
CA SER A 435 13.04 -30.07 -6.88
C SER A 435 12.64 -31.22 -7.80
N TYR A 436 12.51 -32.44 -7.27
CA TYR A 436 11.98 -33.58 -8.02
C TYR A 436 10.56 -33.32 -8.52
N PHE A 437 9.64 -32.91 -7.64
CA PHE A 437 8.25 -32.66 -8.04
C PHE A 437 8.11 -31.50 -9.02
N LEU A 438 8.79 -30.37 -8.79
CA LEU A 438 8.78 -29.23 -9.72
C LEU A 438 9.36 -29.59 -11.09
N GLN A 439 10.40 -30.41 -11.14
CA GLN A 439 10.99 -30.85 -12.41
C GLN A 439 10.03 -31.74 -13.20
N ARG A 440 9.37 -32.69 -12.54
CA ARG A 440 8.36 -33.55 -13.18
C ARG A 440 7.17 -32.72 -13.65
N ASP A 441 6.71 -31.81 -12.81
CA ASP A 441 5.59 -30.94 -13.10
C ASP A 441 5.86 -30.07 -14.33
N LEU A 442 7.04 -29.44 -14.40
CA LEU A 442 7.48 -28.69 -15.57
C LEU A 442 7.51 -29.56 -16.84
N SER A 443 7.95 -30.81 -16.72
CA SER A 443 8.00 -31.75 -17.85
C SER A 443 6.58 -32.09 -18.33
N PHE A 444 5.67 -32.40 -17.40
CA PHE A 444 4.25 -32.63 -17.69
C PHE A 444 3.61 -31.44 -18.39
N MET A 445 3.83 -30.22 -17.85
CA MET A 445 3.26 -29.00 -18.41
C MET A 445 3.79 -28.72 -19.82
N ARG A 446 5.07 -28.98 -20.08
CA ARG A 446 5.66 -28.83 -21.42
C ARG A 446 5.16 -29.85 -22.44
N GLU A 447 4.81 -31.06 -22.01
CA GLU A 447 4.34 -32.13 -22.90
C GLU A 447 2.82 -32.07 -23.14
N VAL A 448 2.05 -31.75 -22.09
CA VAL A 448 0.59 -31.83 -22.09
C VAL A 448 -0.06 -30.46 -22.35
N CYS A 449 0.39 -29.39 -21.70
CA CYS A 449 -0.24 -28.06 -21.88
C CYS A 449 0.06 -27.44 -23.25
N THR A 450 1.11 -27.86 -23.96
CA THR A 450 1.32 -27.44 -25.36
C THR A 450 0.18 -27.86 -26.30
N LEU A 451 -0.62 -28.86 -25.90
CA LEU A 451 -1.77 -29.34 -26.67
C LEU A 451 -3.09 -28.67 -26.28
N PHE A 452 -3.12 -27.88 -25.19
CA PHE A 452 -4.33 -27.29 -24.60
C PHE A 452 -4.08 -25.83 -24.16
N VAL A 453 -4.00 -24.88 -25.10
CA VAL A 453 -4.08 -23.43 -24.78
C VAL A 453 -5.12 -22.83 -25.72
N PRO A 454 -6.22 -22.25 -25.18
CA PRO A 454 -6.14 -20.98 -24.45
C PRO A 454 -7.11 -20.88 -23.24
N SER A 455 -6.58 -20.91 -22.02
CA SER A 455 -7.28 -20.41 -20.80
C SER A 455 -6.48 -20.47 -19.50
N TYR A 456 -5.34 -21.16 -19.44
CA TYR A 456 -4.65 -21.44 -18.16
C TYR A 456 -3.86 -20.27 -17.52
N VAL A 457 -3.93 -19.05 -18.07
CA VAL A 457 -3.04 -17.95 -17.63
C VAL A 457 -3.72 -16.92 -16.72
N GLU A 458 -5.01 -17.06 -16.40
CA GLU A 458 -5.68 -16.08 -15.53
C GLU A 458 -5.59 -16.36 -14.02
N ASP A 459 -5.11 -17.53 -13.58
CA ASP A 459 -5.20 -17.96 -12.16
C ASP A 459 -3.85 -18.28 -11.47
N TYR A 460 -2.73 -17.65 -11.86
CA TYR A 460 -1.45 -17.75 -11.13
C TYR A 460 -0.88 -16.41 -10.65
#